data_AF-A0A7J5E8B1-F1
#
_entry.id   AF-A0A7J5E8B1-F1
#
_cell.length_a   1.000
_cell.length_b   1.000
_cell.length_c   1.000
_cell.angle_alpha   90.00
_cell.angle_beta   90.00
_cell.angle_gamma   90.00
#
_symmetry.space_group_name_H-M   'P 1'
#
loop_
_entity.id
_entity.type
_entity.pdbx_description
1 polymer ?
#
loop_
_entity_poly.entity_id
_entity_poly.type
_entity_poly.pdbx_seq_one_letter_code
_entity_poly.pdbx_strand_id
1 'polypeptide(L)' 'MNLKDKINVDLKNAMKEKDALKLQTIRSIRAMILEFEKSGAGREIAPEDEIKMLSQAAKKRQEA' A
#
# COMPACT_ATOMS: atom_id res chain seq x y z
N MET A 1 -0.90 -0.20 -15.02
CA MET A 1 -1.42 0.33 -13.74
C MET A 1 -0.34 0.07 -12.70
N ASN A 2 0.24 1.11 -12.10
CA ASN A 2 1.26 0.94 -11.06
C ASN A 2 0.58 0.57 -9.71
N LEU A 3 1.35 0.19 -8.69
CA LEU A 3 0.77 -0.20 -7.39
C LEU A 3 -0.06 0.93 -6.77
N LYS A 4 0.37 2.18 -6.91
CA LYS A 4 -0.32 3.36 -6.37
C LYS A 4 -1.72 3.51 -6.97
N ASP A 5 -1.85 3.39 -8.28
CA ASP A 5 -3.13 3.44 -8.99
C ASP A 5 -4.05 2.30 -8.54
N LYS A 6 -3.48 1.08 -8.42
CA LYS A 6 -4.22 -0.08 -7.92
C LYS A 6 -4.77 0.15 -6.51
N ILE A 7 -3.93 0.63 -5.59
CA ILE A 7 -4.31 0.93 -4.21
C ILE A 7 -5.38 2.02 -4.14
N ASN A 8 -5.36 3.02 -5.02
CA ASN A 8 -6.40 4.04 -5.07
C ASN A 8 -7.75 3.50 -5.57
N VAL A 9 -7.73 2.59 -6.55
CA VAL A 9 -8.94 1.89 -7.03
C VAL A 9 -9.50 0.98 -5.93
N ASP A 10 -8.65 0.16 -5.33
CA ASP A 10 -9.03 -0.77 -4.27
C ASP A 10 -9.54 -0.03 -3.03
N LEU A 11 -8.99 1.15 -2.72
CA LEU A 11 -9.49 2.00 -1.63
C LEU A 11 -10.94 2.42 -1.86
N LYS A 12 -11.27 2.88 -3.08
CA LYS A 12 -12.64 3.25 -3.44
C LYS A 12 -13.57 2.05 -3.36
N ASN A 13 -13.12 0.88 -3.81
CA ASN A 13 -13.90 -0.36 -3.75
C ASN A 13 -14.15 -0.80 -2.31
N ALA A 14 -13.12 -0.80 -1.46
CA ALA A 14 -13.26 -1.16 -0.04
C ALA A 14 -14.17 -0.18 0.73
N MET A 15 -14.16 1.11 0.39
CA MET A 15 -15.11 2.08 0.95
C MET A 15 -16.56 1.78 0.54
N LYS A 16 -16.79 1.35 -0.70
CA LYS A 16 -18.12 0.96 -1.19
C LYS A 16 -18.61 -0.34 -0.56
N GLU A 17 -17.72 -1.32 -0.44
CA GLU A 17 -17.99 -2.64 0.16
C GLU A 17 -18.22 -2.57 1.68
N LYS A 18 -17.82 -1.45 2.33
CA LYS A 18 -17.87 -1.25 3.79
C LYS A 18 -17.10 -2.32 4.58
N ASP A 19 -16.14 -2.97 3.96
CA ASP A 19 -15.24 -3.91 4.62
C ASP A 19 -14.17 -3.12 5.39
N ALA A 20 -14.36 -3.05 6.71
CA ALA A 20 -13.48 -2.30 7.60
C ALA A 20 -12.04 -2.85 7.62
N LEU A 21 -11.88 -4.17 7.56
CA LEU A 21 -10.57 -4.83 7.60
C LEU A 21 -9.80 -4.56 6.30
N LYS A 22 -10.46 -4.73 5.16
CA LYS A 22 -9.89 -4.44 3.84
C LYS A 22 -9.56 -2.95 3.69
N LEU A 23 -10.45 -2.07 4.15
CA LEU A 23 -10.25 -0.63 4.15
C LEU A 23 -9.03 -0.21 4.98
N GLN A 24 -8.90 -0.74 6.20
CA GLN A 24 -7.75 -0.45 7.06
C GLN A 24 -6.45 -0.96 6.42
N THR A 25 -6.47 -2.18 5.87
CA THR A 25 -5.32 -2.78 5.19
C THR A 25 -4.86 -1.92 4.02
N ILE A 26 -5.77 -1.52 3.14
CA ILE A 26 -5.44 -0.70 1.96
C ILE A 26 -4.93 0.69 2.38
N ARG A 27 -5.52 1.31 3.40
CA ARG A 27 -5.04 2.59 3.94
C ARG A 27 -3.61 2.48 4.47
N SER A 28 -3.28 1.40 5.19
CA SER A 28 -1.93 1.18 5.69
C SER A 28 -0.92 1.04 4.54
N ILE A 29 -1.27 0.32 3.47
CA ILE A 29 -0.42 0.18 2.29
C ILE A 29 -0.21 1.52 1.59
N ARG A 30 -1.29 2.31 1.43
CA ARG A 30 -1.21 3.65 0.85
C ARG A 30 -0.31 4.59 1.65
N ALA A 31 -0.33 4.49 2.99
CA ALA A 31 0.53 5.31 3.84
C ALA A 31 2.02 4.97 3.62
N MET A 32 2.38 3.68 3.53
CA MET A 32 3.75 3.26 3.26
C MET A 32 4.25 3.74 1.89
N ILE A 33 3.39 3.69 0.86
CA ILE A 33 3.72 4.24 -0.48
C ILE A 33 4.05 5.73 -0.38
N LEU A 34 3.21 6.51 0.30
CA LEU A 34 3.42 7.95 0.48
C LEU A 34 4.67 8.28 1.29
N GLU A 35 4.98 7.47 2.30
CA GLU A 35 6.19 7.62 3.10
C GLU A 35 7.44 7.34 2.28
N PHE A 36 7.41 6.29 1.46
CA PHE A 36 8.49 5.99 0.51
C PHE A 36 8.70 7.13 -0.49
N GLU A 37 7.63 7.66 -1.09
CA GLU A 37 7.70 8.82 -2.00
C GLU A 37 8.31 10.06 -1.31
N LYS A 38 8.02 10.27 -0.03
CA LYS A 38 8.55 11.40 0.77
C LYS A 38 9.98 11.20 1.25
N SER A 39 10.49 9.97 1.30
CA SER A 39 11.82 9.65 1.83
C SER A 39 12.99 10.19 1.00
N GLY A 40 12.72 10.97 -0.05
CA GLY A 40 13.73 11.73 -0.77
C GLY A 40 14.41 10.97 -1.90
N ALA A 41 13.94 9.77 -2.25
CA ALA A 41 14.46 9.04 -3.39
C ALA A 41 14.26 9.83 -4.70
N GLY A 42 13.17 10.61 -4.83
CA GLY A 42 12.86 11.34 -6.06
C GLY A 42 12.66 10.42 -7.27
N ARG A 43 12.51 9.11 -7.04
CA ARG A 43 12.34 8.07 -8.06
C ARG A 43 10.92 7.54 -7.93
N GLU A 44 10.29 7.25 -9.06
CA GLU A 44 9.14 6.37 -9.06
C GLU A 44 9.51 5.06 -8.36
N ILE A 45 8.59 4.56 -7.53
CA ILE A 45 8.74 3.27 -6.88
C ILE A 45 9.02 2.21 -7.95
N ALA A 46 10.18 1.56 -7.87
CA ALA A 46 10.49 0.45 -8.76
C ALA A 46 9.61 -0.77 -8.38
N PRO A 47 9.26 -1.64 -9.33
CA PRO A 47 8.48 -2.86 -9.05
C PRO A 47 9.10 -3.74 -7.95
N GLU A 48 10.42 -3.73 -7.82
CA GLU A 48 11.17 -4.46 -6.79
C GLU A 48 10.92 -3.88 -5.38
N ASP A 49 10.88 -2.55 -5.27
CA ASP A 49 10.57 -1.84 -4.03
C ASP A 49 9.11 -2.07 -3.63
N GLU A 50 8.19 -2.15 -4.59
CA GLU A 50 6.78 -2.51 -4.37
C GLU A 50 6.67 -3.87 -3.66
N ILE A 51 7.30 -4.89 -4.23
CA ILE A 51 7.26 -6.26 -3.71
C ILE A 51 7.89 -6.32 -2.32
N LYS A 52 9.04 -5.66 -2.13
CA LYS A 52 9.74 -5.64 -0.84
C LYS A 52 8.91 -4.98 0.24
N MET A 53 8.30 -3.83 -0.05
CA MET A 53 7.45 -3.10 0.89
C MET A 53 6.19 -3.91 1.25
N LEU A 54 5.52 -4.52 0.27
CA LEU A 54 4.35 -5.38 0.52
C LEU A 54 4.72 -6.62 1.35
N SER A 55 5.86 -7.23 1.07
CA SER A 55 6.35 -8.40 1.81
C SER A 55 6.66 -8.06 3.26
N GLN A 56 7.31 -6.91 3.51
CA GLN A 56 7.55 -6.41 4.86
C GLN A 56 6.23 -6.13 5.60
N ALA A 57 5.26 -5.52 4.92
CA ALA A 57 3.94 -5.26 5.50
C ALA A 57 3.19 -6.55 5.84
N ALA A 58 3.28 -7.58 4.99
CA ALA A 58 2.70 -8.90 5.26
C ALA A 58 3.35 -9.54 6.49
N LYS A 59 4.68 -9.56 6.54
CA LYS A 59 5.45 -10.11 7.67
C LYS A 59 5.10 -9.42 8.99
N LYS A 60 5.08 -8.08 9.02
CA LYS A 60 4.70 -7.31 10.22
C LYS A 60 3.30 -7.63 10.73
N ARG A 61 2.34 -7.92 9.84
CA ARG A 61 0.97 -8.29 10.23
C ARG A 61 0.86 -9.73 10.71
N GLN A 62 1.77 -10.61 10.28
CA GLN A 62 1.81 -12.00 10.74
C GLN A 62 2.46 -12.13 12.12
N GLU A 63 3.38 -11.22 12.47
CA GLU A 63 4.07 -11.18 13.76
C GLU A 63 3.28 -10.43 14.85
N ALA A 64 2.24 -9.69 14.50
CA ALA A 64 1.38 -8.91 15.41
C ALA A 64 0.18 -9.72 15.90
#